data_AF-D9CI32-F1
#
_entry.id   AF-D9CI32-F1
#
_cell.length_a   1.000
_cell.length_b   1.000
_cell.length_c   1.000
_cell.angle_alpha   90.00
_cell.angle_beta   90.00
_cell.angle_gamma   90.00
#
_symmetry.space_group_name_H-M   'P 1'
#
loop_
_entity.id
_entity.type
_entity.pdbx_description
1 polymer ?
#
loop_
_entity_poly.entity_id
_entity_poly.type
_entity_poly.pdbx_seq_one_letter_code
_entity_poly.pdbx_strand_id
1 'polypeptide(L)'
;DFDWEYPNKQGLGCNVISASDSANFLLFLRALRATPDGSKIILSAAVGLAPFNGPDGTPMTDVSGFAAVLDYIAIMAYDIWGSFSTGGVGPNAP
;
A
#
# COMPACT_ATOMS: atom_id res chain seq x y z
N ASP A 1 -7.99 7.15 6.65
CA ASP A 1 -7.58 5.84 6.09
C ASP A 1 -7.31 6.02 4.61
N PHE A 2 -6.20 5.51 4.11
CA PHE A 2 -5.80 5.58 2.71
C PHE A 2 -5.89 4.20 2.06
N ASP A 3 -6.58 4.11 0.93
CA ASP A 3 -6.79 2.86 0.20
C ASP A 3 -6.35 3.02 -1.26
N TRP A 4 -5.02 3.14 -1.44
CA TRP A 4 -4.42 3.27 -2.78
C TRP A 4 -3.87 1.91 -3.22
N GLU A 5 -4.44 1.36 -4.29
CA GLU A 5 -4.08 0.07 -4.88
C GLU A 5 -3.38 0.20 -6.26
N TYR A 6 -2.06 0.31 -6.35
CA TYR A 6 -1.06 0.31 -5.28
C TYR A 6 0.10 1.25 -5.67
N PRO A 7 0.83 1.84 -4.70
CA PRO A 7 2.02 2.61 -5.01
C PRO A 7 3.08 1.76 -5.74
N ASN A 8 3.42 2.16 -6.98
CA ASN A 8 4.37 1.49 -7.88
C ASN A 8 4.15 -0.02 -8.07
N LYS A 9 2.91 -0.47 -7.98
CA LYS A 9 2.54 -1.86 -8.22
C LYS A 9 1.24 -1.89 -9.01
N GLN A 10 1.22 -2.65 -10.10
CA GLN A 10 0.01 -2.76 -10.90
C GLN A 10 -1.10 -3.43 -10.07
N GLY A 11 -2.19 -2.70 -9.85
CA GLY A 11 -3.47 -3.22 -9.38
C GLY A 11 -4.37 -3.56 -10.57
N LEU A 12 -5.54 -2.92 -10.65
CA LEU A 12 -6.38 -3.00 -11.86
C LEU A 12 -5.61 -2.44 -13.07
N GLY A 13 -5.71 -3.10 -14.23
CA GLY A 13 -4.83 -2.88 -15.38
C GLY A 13 -4.82 -1.47 -15.99
N CYS A 14 -5.78 -0.62 -15.65
CA CYS A 14 -5.83 0.79 -16.07
C CYS A 14 -5.20 1.77 -15.06
N ASN A 15 -4.78 1.30 -13.89
CA ASN A 15 -4.14 2.14 -12.89
C ASN A 15 -2.79 2.62 -13.43
N VAL A 16 -2.59 3.93 -13.37
CA VAL A 16 -1.29 4.55 -13.69
C VAL A 16 -0.36 4.34 -12.50
N ILE A 17 0.87 3.92 -12.78
CA ILE A 17 1.91 3.70 -11.77
C ILE A 17 3.15 4.53 -12.10
N SER A 18 3.93 4.84 -11.08
CA SER A 18 5.23 5.51 -11.21
C SER A 18 6.22 4.96 -10.20
N ALA A 19 7.50 4.88 -10.61
CA ALA A 19 8.61 4.52 -9.73
C ALA A 19 8.73 5.44 -8.49
N SER A 20 8.13 6.63 -8.54
CA SER A 20 8.12 7.60 -7.44
C SER A 20 6.93 7.47 -6.49
N ASP A 21 5.94 6.59 -6.77
CA ASP A 21 4.68 6.55 -6.02
C ASP A 21 4.87 6.33 -4.52
N SER A 22 5.60 5.29 -4.12
CA SER A 22 5.83 4.98 -2.70
C SER A 22 6.61 6.08 -1.99
N ALA A 23 7.61 6.67 -2.65
CA ALA A 23 8.38 7.78 -2.09
C ALA A 23 7.51 9.04 -1.90
N ASN A 24 6.67 9.36 -2.88
CA ASN A 24 5.75 10.49 -2.82
C ASN A 24 4.64 10.26 -1.79
N PHE A 25 4.14 9.03 -1.66
CA PHE A 25 3.13 8.70 -0.65
C PHE A 25 3.70 8.87 0.75
N LEU A 26 4.91 8.36 1.01
CA LEU A 26 5.60 8.57 2.29
C LEU A 26 5.86 10.06 2.57
N LEU A 27 6.26 10.83 1.56
CA LEU A 27 6.45 12.28 1.68
C LEU A 27 5.15 12.97 2.07
N PHE A 28 4.04 12.62 1.42
CA PHE A 28 2.71 13.14 1.74
C PHE A 28 2.29 12.78 3.16
N LEU A 29 2.46 11.53 3.60
CA LEU A 29 2.12 11.10 4.97
C LEU A 29 2.93 11.88 6.02
N ARG A 30 4.22 12.11 5.78
CA ARG A 30 5.08 12.94 6.64
C ARG A 30 4.58 14.38 6.70
N ALA A 31 4.25 14.96 5.54
CA ALA A 31 3.74 16.33 5.47
C ALA A 31 2.39 16.46 6.20
N LEU A 32 1.49 15.50 6.03
CA LEU A 32 0.21 15.45 6.74
C LEU A 32 0.41 15.37 8.25
N ARG A 33 1.26 14.44 8.71
CA ARG A 33 1.54 14.25 10.14
C ARG A 33 2.18 15.48 10.79
N ALA A 34 2.95 16.28 10.03
CA ALA A 34 3.55 17.52 10.50
C ALA A 34 2.55 18.68 10.70
N THR A 35 1.31 18.56 10.22
CA THR A 35 0.29 19.58 10.44
C THR A 35 -0.29 19.53 11.87
N PRO A 36 -0.79 20.67 12.40
CA PRO A 36 -1.40 20.70 13.75
C PRO A 36 -2.58 19.74 13.92
N ASP A 37 -3.32 19.46 12.85
CA ASP A 37 -4.48 18.57 12.89
C ASP A 37 -4.09 17.12 12.54
N GLY A 38 -3.16 16.93 11.59
CA GLY A 38 -2.66 15.61 11.20
C GLY A 38 -1.95 14.86 12.33
N SER A 39 -1.33 15.57 13.27
CA SER A 39 -0.73 14.98 14.47
C SER A 39 -1.76 14.44 15.49
N LYS A 40 -3.04 14.82 15.37
CA LYS A 40 -4.10 14.47 16.33
C LYS A 40 -5.08 13.41 15.83
N ILE A 41 -4.99 13.05 14.55
CA ILE A 41 -5.88 12.08 13.92
C ILE A 41 -5.19 10.74 13.77
N ILE A 42 -5.99 9.68 13.65
CA ILE A 42 -5.52 8.36 13.26
C ILE A 42 -5.26 8.38 11.74
N LEU A 43 -4.04 8.07 11.33
CA LEU A 43 -3.71 7.76 9.95
C LEU A 43 -3.44 6.27 9.82
N SER A 44 -4.18 5.65 8.92
CA SER A 44 -4.04 4.25 8.57
C SER A 44 -4.04 4.10 7.06
N ALA A 45 -3.59 2.94 6.60
CA ALA A 45 -3.69 2.56 5.19
C ALA A 45 -4.11 1.09 5.04
N ALA A 46 -5.02 0.83 4.11
CA ALA A 46 -5.21 -0.49 3.54
C ALA A 46 -4.04 -0.79 2.59
N VAL A 47 -3.44 -1.95 2.74
CA VAL A 47 -2.22 -2.33 2.00
C VAL A 47 -2.32 -3.75 1.46
N GLY A 48 -1.65 -4.02 0.34
CA GLY A 48 -1.50 -5.39 -0.16
C GLY A 48 -0.60 -6.25 0.72
N LEU A 49 -0.53 -7.56 0.41
CA LEU A 49 0.32 -8.53 1.14
C LEU A 49 1.80 -8.11 1.24
N ALA A 50 2.28 -7.46 0.19
CA ALA A 50 3.54 -6.71 0.17
C ALA A 50 3.17 -5.22 0.14
N PRO A 51 3.32 -4.47 1.26
CA PRO A 51 2.63 -3.20 1.43
C PRO A 51 2.98 -2.11 0.40
N PHE A 52 4.27 -1.94 0.10
CA PHE A 52 4.76 -0.87 -0.80
C PHE A 52 5.89 -1.39 -1.69
N ASN A 53 5.89 -0.99 -2.96
CA ASN A 53 6.96 -1.33 -3.89
C ASN A 53 8.00 -0.19 -3.98
N GLY A 54 9.27 -0.54 -4.02
CA GLY A 54 10.38 0.38 -4.25
C GLY A 54 10.40 0.87 -5.70
N PRO A 55 11.30 1.80 -6.06
CA PRO A 55 11.37 2.37 -7.41
C PRO A 55 11.71 1.34 -8.50
N ASP A 56 12.25 0.18 -8.14
CA ASP A 56 12.50 -0.96 -9.03
C ASP A 56 11.24 -1.80 -9.32
N GLY A 57 10.09 -1.44 -8.74
CA GLY A 57 8.83 -2.17 -8.90
C GLY A 57 8.75 -3.45 -8.08
N THR A 58 9.69 -3.67 -7.15
CA THR A 58 9.70 -4.85 -6.26
C THR A 58 9.28 -4.45 -4.83
N PRO A 59 8.79 -5.39 -4.00
CA PRO A 59 8.48 -5.11 -2.61
C PRO A 59 9.67 -4.50 -1.85
N MET A 60 9.42 -3.40 -1.15
CA MET A 60 10.45 -2.79 -0.29
C MET A 60 10.85 -3.74 0.83
N THR A 61 12.15 -3.86 1.10
CA THR A 61 12.68 -4.60 2.26
C THR A 61 12.63 -3.81 3.56
N ASP A 62 12.56 -2.48 3.46
CA ASP A 62 12.41 -1.56 4.59
C ASP A 62 11.22 -0.62 4.36
N VAL A 63 10.21 -0.75 5.21
CA VAL A 63 9.01 0.11 5.24
C VAL A 63 8.90 0.89 6.56
N SER A 64 9.97 0.94 7.37
CA SER A 64 9.99 1.60 8.68
C SER A 64 9.58 3.07 8.61
N GLY A 65 9.89 3.75 7.49
CA GLY A 65 9.44 5.11 7.24
C GLY A 65 7.92 5.28 7.29
N PHE A 66 7.16 4.31 6.77
CA PHE A 66 5.69 4.31 6.83
C PHE A 66 5.19 3.99 8.24
N ALA A 67 5.82 3.04 8.93
CA ALA A 67 5.49 2.69 10.32
C ALA A 67 5.68 3.87 11.29
N ALA A 68 6.59 4.81 10.98
CA ALA A 68 6.79 6.01 11.77
C ALA A 68 5.67 7.06 11.63
N VAL A 69 4.83 6.96 10.60
CA VAL A 69 3.81 7.97 10.27
C VAL A 69 2.38 7.45 10.23
N LEU A 70 2.18 6.14 10.07
CA LEU A 70 0.88 5.48 10.15
C LEU A 70 0.70 4.87 11.56
N ASP A 71 -0.49 5.04 12.14
CA ASP A 71 -0.86 4.43 13.42
C ASP A 71 -1.05 2.92 13.28
N TYR A 72 -1.60 2.47 12.14
CA TYR A 72 -1.67 1.06 11.78
C TYR A 72 -1.82 0.89 10.26
N ILE A 73 -1.63 -0.35 9.81
CA ILE A 73 -1.98 -0.79 8.46
C ILE A 73 -3.04 -1.88 8.55
N ALA A 74 -3.96 -1.91 7.60
CA ALA A 74 -4.91 -2.99 7.40
C ALA A 74 -4.44 -3.81 6.20
N ILE A 75 -3.89 -5.00 6.44
CA ILE A 75 -3.45 -5.87 5.35
C ILE A 75 -4.70 -6.48 4.71
N MET A 76 -4.86 -6.25 3.41
CA MET A 76 -5.89 -6.87 2.58
C MET A 76 -5.48 -8.32 2.29
N ALA A 77 -5.59 -9.16 3.31
CA ALA A 77 -5.25 -10.59 3.26
C ALA A 77 -6.37 -11.42 2.59
N TYR A 78 -6.81 -10.97 1.42
CA TYR A 78 -7.87 -11.56 0.60
C TYR A 78 -7.57 -11.28 -0.88
N ASP A 79 -8.41 -11.77 -1.79
CA ASP A 79 -8.19 -11.69 -3.24
C ASP A 79 -6.85 -12.28 -3.71
N ILE A 80 -6.37 -13.29 -2.97
CA ILE A 80 -5.19 -14.08 -3.31
C ILE A 80 -5.49 -15.03 -4.47
N TRP A 81 -6.72 -15.54 -4.51
CA TRP A 81 -7.21 -16.40 -5.57
C TRP A 81 -8.62 -15.98 -6.02
N GLY A 82 -8.87 -16.07 -7.32
CA GLY A 82 -10.15 -15.69 -7.91
C GLY A 82 -10.30 -16.15 -9.34
N SER A 83 -11.28 -15.60 -10.05
CA SER A 83 -11.53 -15.91 -11.47
C SER A 83 -10.37 -15.53 -12.40
N PHE A 84 -9.47 -14.67 -11.94
CA PHE A 84 -8.26 -14.25 -12.64
C PHE A 84 -7.09 -15.26 -12.51
N SER A 85 -7.19 -16.24 -11.61
CA SER A 85 -6.14 -17.22 -11.37
C SER A 85 -6.11 -18.31 -12.45
N THR A 86 -4.93 -18.69 -12.92
CA THR A 86 -4.76 -19.68 -14.01
C THR A 86 -4.72 -21.14 -13.54
N GLY A 87 -4.60 -21.39 -12.23
CA GLY A 87 -4.40 -22.72 -11.65
C GLY A 87 -5.67 -23.50 -11.29
N GLY A 88 -6.85 -23.08 -11.74
CA GLY A 88 -8.15 -23.67 -11.35
C GLY A 88 -8.81 -22.94 -10.17
N VAL A 89 -9.74 -23.60 -9.47
CA VAL A 89 -10.43 -23.02 -8.30
C VAL A 89 -9.55 -23.16 -7.05
N GLY A 90 -9.48 -22.10 -6.24
CA GLY A 90 -8.66 -22.03 -5.03
C GLY A 90 -9.23 -21.04 -4.01
N PRO A 91 -8.70 -21.03 -2.78
CA PRO A 91 -9.21 -20.21 -1.68
C PRO A 91 -8.88 -18.72 -1.89
N ASN A 92 -9.85 -17.84 -1.68
CA ASN A 92 -9.66 -16.39 -1.80
C ASN A 92 -8.68 -15.81 -0.75
N ALA A 93 -8.64 -16.41 0.44
CA ALA A 93 -7.78 -16.02 1.57
C ALA A 93 -7.25 -17.28 2.31
N PRO A 94 -6.22 -17.96 1.78
CA PRO A 94 -5.59 -19.14 2.40
C PRO A 94 -4.86 -18.84 3.73
#